data_AF-A0A7Y5IH53-F1
#
_entry.id   AF-A0A7Y5IH53-F1
#
_cell.length_a   1.000
_cell.length_b   1.000
_cell.length_c   1.000
_cell.angle_alpha   90.00
_cell.angle_beta   90.00
_cell.angle_gamma   90.00
#
_symmetry.space_group_name_H-M   'P 1'
#
loop_
_entity.id
_entity.type
_entity.pdbx_description
1 polymer ?
#
loop_
_entity_poly.entity_id
_entity_poly.type
_entity_poly.pdbx_seq_one_letter_code
_entity_poly.pdbx_strand_id
1 'polypeptide(L)'
;MTESFKLRDVVFRNRVLVASGTFGYGDEVPDLVDISNLGGIMTKSLSMKPRDGNPNPRITETASGMLNSIGLANIGVHKFIEEKLPALRPFDTRII
;
A
#
# COMPACT_ATOMS: atom_id res chain seq x y z
N MET A 1 -18.63 -11.34 -1.79
CA MET A 1 -18.61 -9.93 -1.35
C MET A 1 -18.41 -9.08 -2.59
N THR A 2 -19.50 -8.78 -3.30
CA THR A 2 -19.44 -8.60 -4.77
C THR A 2 -20.04 -7.28 -5.25
N GLU A 3 -20.28 -6.33 -4.35
CA GLU A 3 -20.90 -5.07 -4.73
C GLU A 3 -19.85 -3.96 -4.84
N SER A 4 -19.80 -3.34 -6.02
CA SER A 4 -19.08 -2.10 -6.25
C SER A 4 -19.61 -0.99 -5.35
N PHE A 5 -18.74 -0.11 -4.89
CA PHE A 5 -19.14 1.06 -4.11
C PHE A 5 -18.47 2.32 -4.64
N LYS A 6 -19.11 3.48 -4.44
CA LYS A 6 -18.61 4.78 -4.86
C LYS A 6 -18.30 5.64 -3.63
N LEU A 7 -17.13 6.27 -3.61
CA LEU A 7 -16.74 7.26 -2.61
C LEU A 7 -16.31 8.53 -3.34
N ARG A 8 -17.08 9.62 -3.16
CA ARG A 8 -16.97 10.82 -4.00
C ARG A 8 -16.99 10.44 -5.48
N ASP A 9 -15.96 10.78 -6.24
CA ASP A 9 -15.90 10.53 -7.69
C ASP A 9 -15.17 9.21 -8.05
N VAL A 10 -14.76 8.43 -7.05
CA VAL A 10 -14.03 7.18 -7.27
C VAL A 10 -14.94 5.97 -7.07
N VAL A 11 -14.97 5.08 -8.07
CA VAL A 11 -15.70 3.81 -8.03
C VAL A 11 -14.74 2.67 -7.75
N PHE A 12 -15.00 1.92 -6.68
CA PHE A 12 -14.26 0.75 -6.24
C PHE A 12 -15.04 -0.53 -6.58
N ARG A 13 -14.31 -1.59 -6.96
CA ARG A 13 -14.90 -2.88 -7.34
C ARG A 13 -15.59 -3.60 -6.18
N ASN A 14 -15.01 -3.50 -4.98
CA ASN A 14 -15.53 -4.05 -3.74
C ASN A 14 -14.92 -3.29 -2.56
N ARG A 15 -15.35 -3.62 -1.33
CA ARG A 15 -14.99 -2.93 -0.08
C ARG A 15 -13.69 -3.41 0.57
N VAL A 16 -12.93 -4.28 -0.09
CA VAL A 16 -11.67 -4.81 0.44
C VAL A 16 -10.51 -3.99 -0.12
N LEU A 17 -9.89 -3.20 0.74
CA LEU A 17 -8.70 -2.41 0.41
C LEU A 17 -7.56 -2.82 1.33
N VAL A 18 -6.34 -2.89 0.80
CA VAL A 18 -5.14 -3.07 1.64
C VAL A 18 -4.70 -1.73 2.22
N ALA A 19 -4.30 -1.74 3.49
CA ALA A 19 -3.92 -0.53 4.22
C ALA A 19 -2.51 -0.05 3.84
N SER A 20 -2.29 1.27 3.97
CA SER A 20 -0.98 1.84 3.70
C SER A 20 0.09 1.25 4.61
N GLY A 21 1.20 0.84 4.02
CA GLY A 21 2.34 0.29 4.74
C GLY A 21 2.20 -1.17 5.18
N THR A 22 1.09 -1.84 4.86
CA THR A 22 0.93 -3.30 5.07
C THR A 22 1.15 -4.11 3.80
N PHE A 23 1.31 -3.44 2.65
CA PHE A 23 1.35 -4.08 1.33
C PHE A 23 2.41 -3.45 0.39
N GLY A 24 3.48 -2.91 0.97
CA GLY A 24 4.55 -2.25 0.20
C GLY A 24 4.01 -1.12 -0.69
N TYR A 25 4.49 -1.06 -1.93
CA TYR A 25 3.90 -0.20 -2.98
C TYR A 25 2.82 -0.90 -3.82
N GLY A 26 2.54 -2.18 -3.58
CA GLY A 26 1.56 -2.98 -4.34
C GLY A 26 2.17 -3.96 -5.35
N ASP A 27 3.43 -3.77 -5.74
CA ASP A 27 4.15 -4.60 -6.72
C ASP A 27 5.04 -5.69 -6.09
N GLU A 28 4.99 -5.85 -4.76
CA GLU A 28 5.96 -6.64 -4.01
C GLU A 28 5.52 -8.09 -3.70
N VAL A 29 4.22 -8.39 -3.82
CA VAL A 29 3.66 -9.69 -3.40
C VAL A 29 2.68 -10.31 -4.41
N PRO A 30 3.03 -10.38 -5.71
CA PRO A 30 2.13 -10.93 -6.74
C PRO A 30 1.73 -12.40 -6.48
N ASP A 31 2.58 -13.15 -5.78
CA ASP A 31 2.36 -14.58 -5.51
C ASP A 31 1.41 -14.86 -4.33
N LEU A 32 1.12 -13.86 -3.49
CA LEU A 32 0.29 -14.04 -2.29
C LEU A 32 -1.19 -13.69 -2.54
N VAL A 33 -1.44 -12.70 -3.40
CA VAL A 33 -2.79 -12.18 -3.66
C VAL A 33 -2.89 -11.77 -5.12
N ASP A 34 -3.91 -12.28 -5.81
CA ASP A 34 -4.34 -11.70 -7.08
C ASP A 34 -4.97 -10.32 -6.82
N ILE A 35 -4.16 -9.29 -7.05
CA ILE A 35 -4.49 -7.88 -6.82
C ILE A 35 -5.72 -7.40 -7.61
N SER A 36 -6.09 -8.08 -8.70
CA SER A 36 -7.29 -7.74 -9.48
C SER A 36 -8.57 -7.98 -8.68
N ASN A 37 -8.52 -8.79 -7.63
CA ASN A 37 -9.67 -9.03 -6.75
C ASN A 37 -9.82 -7.98 -5.64
N LEU A 38 -8.83 -7.10 -5.45
CA LEU A 38 -8.92 -6.04 -4.45
C LEU A 38 -9.75 -4.87 -4.96
N GLY A 39 -10.50 -4.24 -4.06
CA GLY A 39 -11.18 -2.97 -4.32
C GLY A 39 -10.19 -1.83 -4.55
N GLY A 40 -9.05 -1.85 -3.83
CA GLY A 40 -7.96 -0.90 -4.01
C GLY A 40 -6.74 -1.18 -3.13
N ILE A 41 -5.63 -0.50 -3.45
CA ILE A 41 -4.35 -0.57 -2.78
C ILE A 41 -3.99 0.83 -2.30
N MET A 42 -3.87 0.99 -0.98
CA MET A 42 -3.26 2.18 -0.38
C MET A 42 -1.75 1.92 -0.32
N THR A 43 -0.98 2.63 -1.15
CA THR A 43 0.47 2.44 -1.22
C THR A 43 1.17 2.90 0.07
N LYS A 44 2.44 2.52 0.26
CA LYS A 44 3.26 3.07 1.35
C LYS A 44 3.30 4.60 1.29
N SER A 45 2.96 5.25 2.40
CA SER A 45 3.04 6.71 2.51
C SER A 45 4.42 7.24 2.11
N LEU A 46 4.41 8.30 1.31
CA LEU A 46 5.60 8.93 0.75
C LEU A 46 5.96 10.22 1.51
N SER A 47 7.25 10.55 1.49
CA SER A 47 7.75 11.88 1.84
C SER A 47 8.43 12.55 0.65
N MET A 48 8.68 13.86 0.75
CA MET A 48 9.38 14.61 -0.31
C MET A 48 10.77 14.02 -0.60
N LYS A 49 11.52 13.69 0.44
CA LYS A 49 12.83 13.02 0.36
C LYS A 49 12.73 11.58 0.87
N PRO A 50 13.65 10.68 0.49
CA PRO A 50 13.73 9.35 1.07
C PRO A 50 13.88 9.40 2.60
N ARG A 51 13.42 8.35 3.27
CA ARG A 51 13.53 8.17 4.72
C ARG A 51 13.86 6.72 5.03
N ASP A 52 14.84 6.49 5.89
CA ASP A 52 15.21 5.14 6.34
C ASP A 52 14.23 4.57 7.37
N GLY A 53 13.54 5.46 8.08
CA GLY A 53 12.64 5.12 9.18
C GLY A 53 13.34 5.12 10.54
N ASN A 54 12.69 4.51 11.53
CA ASN A 54 13.24 4.39 12.87
C ASN A 54 14.22 3.20 12.98
N PRO A 55 15.17 3.24 13.93
CA PRO A 55 16.04 2.10 14.24
C PRO A 55 15.27 0.84 14.65
N ASN A 56 15.90 -0.33 14.49
CA ASN A 56 15.37 -1.59 14.99
C ASN A 56 15.55 -1.72 16.52
N PRO A 57 14.69 -2.48 17.22
CA PRO A 57 13.48 -3.15 16.74
C PRO A 57 12.33 -2.17 16.52
N ARG A 58 11.63 -2.30 15.39
CA ARG A 58 10.53 -1.40 14.97
C ARG A 58 9.17 -2.08 14.85
N ILE A 59 9.11 -3.36 15.18
CA ILE A 59 7.90 -4.19 15.22
C ILE A 59 8.00 -5.10 16.44
N THR A 60 6.90 -5.30 17.15
CA THR A 60 6.77 -6.35 18.17
C THR A 60 5.36 -6.93 18.15
N GLU A 61 5.23 -8.22 18.44
CA GLU A 61 3.94 -8.88 18.60
C GLU A 61 3.27 -8.48 19.93
N THR A 62 1.95 -8.47 19.94
CA THR A 62 1.11 -8.30 21.13
C THR A 62 -0.02 -9.33 21.10
N ALA A 63 -0.75 -9.49 22.22
CA ALA A 63 -1.95 -10.33 22.21
C ALA A 63 -2.91 -9.87 21.09
N SER A 64 -3.20 -10.78 20.15
CA SER A 64 -4.07 -10.54 18.98
C SER A 64 -3.65 -9.39 18.07
N GLY A 65 -2.36 -9.05 17.99
CA GLY A 65 -1.91 -7.96 17.13
C GLY A 65 -0.40 -7.72 17.13
N MET A 66 -0.02 -6.52 16.71
CA MET A 66 1.37 -6.07 16.66
C MET A 66 1.46 -4.56 16.88
N LEU A 67 2.54 -4.10 17.49
CA LEU A 67 2.95 -2.70 17.50
C LEU A 67 3.96 -2.46 16.40
N ASN A 68 3.92 -1.29 15.78
CA ASN A 68 4.92 -0.85 14.81
C ASN A 68 5.37 0.59 15.09
N SER A 69 6.63 0.85 14.81
CA SER A 69 7.26 2.17 14.86
C SER A 69 8.17 2.32 13.65
N ILE A 70 7.63 2.18 12.43
CA ILE A 70 8.45 2.13 11.20
C ILE A 70 9.17 3.46 10.90
N GLY A 71 8.65 4.60 11.37
CA GLY A 71 9.26 5.92 11.16
C GLY A 71 9.10 6.49 9.74
N LEU A 72 8.07 6.04 9.01
CA LEU A 72 7.79 6.43 7.62
C LEU A 72 8.96 6.09 6.67
N ALA A 73 9.55 4.89 6.80
CA ALA A 73 10.54 4.40 5.85
C ALA A 73 9.96 4.35 4.42
N ASN A 74 10.54 5.09 3.47
CA ASN A 74 10.07 5.18 2.09
C ASN A 74 11.15 5.73 1.14
N ILE A 75 10.95 5.54 -0.16
CA ILE A 75 11.92 5.88 -1.21
C ILE A 75 11.88 7.36 -1.66
N GLY A 76 10.96 8.16 -1.12
CA GLY A 76 10.70 9.52 -1.56
C GLY A 76 9.81 9.59 -2.80
N VAL A 77 9.16 10.73 -2.99
CA VAL A 77 8.16 10.91 -4.07
C VAL A 77 8.75 10.80 -5.47
N HIS A 78 9.96 11.32 -5.71
CA HIS A 78 10.59 11.29 -7.04
C HIS A 78 10.85 9.86 -7.50
N LYS A 79 11.52 9.06 -6.67
CA LYS A 79 11.81 7.66 -6.97
C LYS A 79 10.53 6.82 -7.11
N PHE A 80 9.49 7.13 -6.33
CA PHE A 80 8.18 6.49 -6.51
C PHE A 80 7.57 6.78 -7.88
N ILE A 81 7.57 8.03 -8.34
CA ILE A 81 7.03 8.42 -9.65
C ILE A 81 7.81 7.75 -10.79
N GLU A 82 9.14 7.68 -10.66
CA GLU A 82 10.03 7.15 -11.70
C GLU A 82 10.01 5.62 -11.78
N GLU A 83 9.99 4.93 -10.63
CA GLU A 83 10.21 3.47 -10.59
C GLU A 83 8.95 2.68 -10.24
N LYS A 84 8.16 3.14 -9.26
CA LYS A 84 7.03 2.37 -8.72
C LYS A 84 5.73 2.63 -9.46
N LEU A 85 5.41 3.90 -9.69
CA LEU A 85 4.15 4.27 -10.36
C LEU A 85 3.98 3.61 -11.74
N PRO A 86 5.01 3.49 -12.61
CA PRO A 86 4.88 2.79 -13.88
C PRO A 86 4.52 1.30 -13.72
N ALA A 87 5.07 0.63 -12.70
CA ALA A 87 4.79 -0.78 -12.42
C ALA A 87 3.36 -0.99 -11.89
N LEU A 88 2.75 0.03 -11.27
CA LEU A 88 1.38 -0.02 -10.75
C LEU A 88 0.31 0.30 -11.81
N ARG A 89 0.67 0.99 -12.90
CA ARG A 89 -0.28 1.36 -13.97
C ARG A 89 -1.06 0.20 -14.60
N PRO A 90 -0.47 -0.99 -14.82
CA PRO A 90 -1.18 -2.12 -15.40
C PRO A 90 -2.18 -2.77 -14.44
N PHE A 91 -2.18 -2.42 -13.16
CA PHE A 91 -3.01 -3.10 -12.16
C PHE A 91 -4.48 -2.72 -12.33
N ASP A 92 -5.32 -3.73 -12.50
CA ASP A 92 -6.78 -3.59 -12.63
C ASP A 92 -7.46 -3.46 -11.26
N THR A 93 -7.00 -2.47 -10.48
CA THR A 93 -7.59 -2.06 -9.19
C THR A 93 -7.33 -0.58 -8.94
N ARG A 94 -7.92 0.00 -7.89
CA ARG A 94 -7.69 1.40 -7.54
C ARG A 94 -6.40 1.55 -6.74
N ILE A 95 -5.47 2.35 -7.26
CA ILE A 95 -4.25 2.74 -6.55
C ILE A 95 -4.51 4.08 -5.85
N ILE A 96 -4.19 4.15 -4.54
CA ILE A 96 -4.34 5.32 -3.68
C ILE A 96 -3.00 5.66 -3.03
#